data_AF-A0A484GR99-F1
#
_entry.id   AF-A0A484GR99-F1
#
_cell.length_a   1.000
_cell.length_b   1.000
_cell.length_c   1.000
_cell.angle_alpha   90.00
_cell.angle_beta   90.00
_cell.angle_gamma   90.00
#
_symmetry.space_group_name_H-M   'P 1'
#
loop_
_entity.id
_entity.type
_entity.pdbx_description
1 polymer ?
#
loop_
_entity_poly.entity_id
_entity_poly.type
_entity_poly.pdbx_seq_one_letter_code
_entity_poly.pdbx_strand_id
1 'polypeptide(L)' 'KLWTLVSEQTWVNAAKNKTGAAPIIYMVLLGYYKVLGKGKLPKQPVIVKAKFFSRRAEEKIKDVGGACVLVA' A
#
# COMPACT_ATOMS: atom_id res chain seq x y z
N LYS A 1 -3.79 -3.03 8.83
CA LYS A 1 -4.18 -4.27 8.09
C LYS A 1 -3.84 -4.23 6.60
N LEU A 2 -3.30 -3.15 6.04
CA LEU A 2 -2.85 -3.18 4.63
C LEU A 2 -1.76 -4.24 4.41
N TRP A 3 -0.79 -4.31 5.34
CA TRP A 3 0.32 -5.27 5.28
C TRP A 3 -0.05 -6.71 5.61
N THR A 4 -1.16 -6.95 6.31
CA THR A 4 -1.64 -8.32 6.57
C THR A 4 -2.31 -8.95 5.35
N LEU A 5 -2.60 -8.16 4.31
CA LEU A 5 -3.20 -8.63 3.07
C LEU A 5 -2.14 -9.04 2.04
N VAL A 6 -0.87 -8.83 2.36
CA VAL A 6 0.28 -9.18 1.52
C VAL A 6 0.93 -10.43 2.12
N SER A 7 1.34 -11.37 1.27
CA SER A 7 2.07 -12.55 1.73
C SER A 7 3.44 -12.16 2.31
N GLU A 8 3.88 -12.88 3.35
CA GLU A 8 5.19 -12.63 3.98
C GLU A 8 6.35 -12.67 2.99
N GLN A 9 6.27 -13.56 1.98
CA GLN A 9 7.28 -13.64 0.93
C GLN A 9 7.40 -12.34 0.13
N THR A 10 6.27 -11.73 -0.25
CA THR A 10 6.25 -10.45 -0.96
C THR A 10 6.79 -9.33 -0.08
N TRP A 11 6.50 -9.39 1.22
CA TRP A 11 7.00 -8.44 2.21
C TRP A 11 8.52 -8.52 2.37
N VAL A 12 9.06 -9.73 2.56
CA VAL A 12 10.51 -9.98 2.70
C VAL A 12 11.25 -9.60 1.42
N ASN A 13 10.69 -9.92 0.25
CA ASN A 13 11.29 -9.56 -1.03
C ASN A 13 11.30 -8.05 -1.26
N ALA A 14 10.22 -7.36 -0.91
CA ALA A 14 10.17 -5.90 -0.97
C ALA A 14 11.11 -5.23 0.03
N ALA A 15 11.40 -5.87 1.18
CA ALA A 15 12.34 -5.35 2.18
C ALA A 15 13.80 -5.58 1.75
N LYS A 16 14.07 -6.66 1.02
CA LYS A 16 15.39 -7.02 0.50
C LYS A 16 15.75 -6.33 -0.81
N ASN A 17 14.75 -5.99 -1.64
CA ASN A 17 14.98 -5.35 -2.94
C ASN A 17 15.35 -3.88 -2.79
N LYS A 18 16.64 -3.58 -2.96
CA LYS A 18 17.19 -2.21 -3.04
C LYS A 18 16.94 -1.51 -4.38
N THR A 19 16.39 -2.22 -5.36
CA THR A 19 16.16 -1.78 -6.75
C THR A 19 14.92 -0.89 -6.95
N GLY A 20 14.25 -0.47 -5.88
CA GLY A 20 13.12 0.47 -5.96
C GLY A 20 11.78 -0.14 -6.40
N ALA A 21 11.73 -1.44 -6.65
CA ALA A 21 10.49 -2.14 -6.97
C ALA A 21 9.59 -2.27 -5.73
N ALA A 22 8.58 -1.40 -5.64
CA ALA A 22 7.59 -1.43 -4.57
C ALA A 22 6.48 -2.47 -4.85
N PRO A 23 5.99 -3.18 -3.82
CA PRO A 23 4.90 -4.12 -3.98
C PRO A 23 3.62 -3.37 -4.35
N ILE A 24 2.87 -3.94 -5.30
CA ILE A 24 1.59 -3.41 -5.75
C ILE A 24 0.48 -4.19 -5.05
N ILE A 25 -0.37 -3.47 -4.31
CA ILE A 25 -1.52 -4.05 -3.61
C ILE A 25 -2.79 -3.58 -4.32
N TYR A 26 -3.51 -4.53 -4.93
CA TYR A 26 -4.83 -4.30 -5.48
C TYR A 26 -5.90 -4.56 -4.41
N MET A 27 -6.42 -3.50 -3.80
CA MET A 27 -7.47 -3.60 -2.79
C MET A 27 -8.79 -4.12 -3.39
N VAL A 28 -9.11 -3.74 -4.63
CA VAL A 28 -10.37 -4.09 -5.30
C VAL A 28 -10.52 -5.61 -5.47
N LEU A 29 -9.43 -6.29 -5.86
CA LEU A 29 -9.43 -7.76 -6.01
C LEU A 29 -9.62 -8.49 -4.68
N LEU A 30 -9.25 -7.85 -3.58
CA LEU A 30 -9.41 -8.38 -2.22
C LEU A 30 -10.77 -8.00 -1.60
N GLY A 31 -11.67 -7.37 -2.38
CA GLY A 31 -12.98 -6.93 -1.92
C GLY A 31 -12.99 -5.62 -1.11
N TYR A 32 -11.87 -4.89 -1.09
CA TYR A 32 -11.76 -3.61 -0.40
C TYR A 32 -11.82 -2.44 -1.39
N TYR A 33 -12.76 -1.53 -1.18
CA TYR A 33 -12.96 -0.40 -2.09
C TYR A 33 -12.41 0.92 -1.55
N LYS A 34 -12.33 1.08 -0.22
CA LYS A 34 -11.91 2.32 0.44
C LYS A 34 -10.76 2.10 1.41
N VAL A 35 -9.68 2.85 1.22
CA VAL A 35 -8.50 2.84 2.10
C VAL A 35 -8.58 4.01 3.08
N LEU A 36 -8.42 3.71 4.36
CA LEU A 36 -8.46 4.68 5.46
C LEU A 36 -7.09 4.76 6.14
N GLY A 37 -6.64 5.96 6.49
CA GLY A 37 -5.36 6.22 7.17
C GLY A 37 -5.30 5.88 8.67
N LYS A 38 -5.96 4.81 9.13
CA LYS A 38 -5.93 4.41 10.55
C LYS A 38 -4.63 3.66 10.88
N GLY A 39 -4.00 3.99 12.01
CA GLY A 39 -2.76 3.35 12.48
C GLY A 39 -1.48 3.90 11.85
N LYS A 40 -0.36 3.20 12.06
CA LYS A 40 0.95 3.55 11.52
C LYS A 40 1.29 2.66 10.32
N LEU A 41 1.93 3.24 9.32
CA LEU A 41 2.48 2.52 8.17
C LEU A 41 4.00 2.35 8.41
N PRO A 42 4.59 1.16 8.16
CA PRO A 42 6.04 0.98 8.19
C PRO A 42 6.71 1.87 7.14
N LYS A 43 7.98 2.21 7.37
CA LYS A 43 8.83 3.04 6.46
C LYS A 43 9.28 2.24 5.23
N GLN A 44 8.34 1.63 4.53
CA GLN A 44 8.59 0.86 3.32
C GLN A 44 7.62 1.31 2.23
N PRO A 45 8.12 1.65 1.03
CA PRO A 45 7.29 2.16 -0.04
C PRO A 45 6.33 1.09 -0.55
N VAL A 46 5.10 1.50 -0.87
CA VAL A 46 4.03 0.61 -1.35
C VAL A 46 3.17 1.33 -2.37
N ILE A 47 2.74 0.60 -3.41
CA ILE A 47 1.80 1.12 -4.40
C ILE A 47 0.44 0.51 -4.10
N VAL A 48 -0.55 1.33 -3.77
CA VAL A 48 -1.90 0.89 -3.42
C VAL A 48 -2.88 1.28 -4.52
N LYS A 49 -3.62 0.30 -5.02
CA LYS A 49 -4.65 0.48 -6.04
C LYS A 49 -6.03 0.25 -5.43
N ALA A 50 -6.86 1.28 -5.36
CA ALA A 50 -8.20 1.22 -4.76
C ALA A 50 -9.16 2.22 -5.41
N LYS A 51 -10.46 2.09 -5.13
CA LYS A 51 -11.48 3.02 -5.67
C LYS A 51 -11.49 4.36 -4.92
N PHE A 52 -11.31 4.31 -3.61
CA PHE A 52 -11.35 5.49 -2.75
C PHE A 52 -10.21 5.50 -1.74
N PHE A 53 -9.62 6.67 -1.53
CA PHE A 53 -8.67 6.92 -0.46
C PHE A 53 -9.18 8.07 0.42
N SER A 54 -8.93 7.99 1.73
CA SER A 54 -9.05 9.18 2.55
C SER A 54 -7.79 10.03 2.45
N ARG A 55 -7.91 11.35 2.59
CA ARG A 55 -6.78 12.29 2.57
C ARG A 55 -5.63 11.84 3.49
N ARG A 56 -5.96 11.43 4.73
CA ARG A 56 -4.99 10.92 5.69
C ARG A 56 -4.28 9.64 5.23
N ALA A 57 -4.96 8.79 4.45
CA ALA A 57 -4.35 7.59 3.89
C ALA A 57 -3.35 7.96 2.78
N GLU A 58 -3.72 8.89 1.89
CA GLU A 58 -2.85 9.35 0.83
C GLU A 58 -1.59 10.02 1.35
N GLU A 59 -1.74 10.93 2.32
CA GLU A 59 -0.61 11.61 2.96
C GLU A 59 0.37 10.60 3.55
N LYS A 60 -0.13 9.56 4.25
CA LYS A 60 0.72 8.52 4.83
C LYS A 60 1.41 7.62 3.81
N ILE A 61 0.71 7.29 2.71
CA ILE A 61 1.29 6.46 1.66
C ILE A 61 2.38 7.25 0.92
N LYS A 62 2.17 8.54 0.67
CA LYS A 62 3.18 9.44 0.08
C LYS A 62 4.37 9.65 0.99
N ASP A 63 4.15 9.80 2.30
CA ASP A 63 5.21 10.00 3.30
C ASP A 63 6.22 8.84 3.36
N VAL A 64 5.76 7.60 3.12
CA VAL A 64 6.65 6.41 3.04
C VAL A 64 7.26 6.20 1.65
N GLY A 65 7.09 7.13 0.71
CA GLY A 65 7.56 7.01 -0.66
C GLY A 65 6.71 6.08 -1.53
N GLY A 66 5.47 5.81 -1.12
CA GLY A 66 4.50 5.02 -1.88
C GLY A 66 3.65 5.85 -2.84
N ALA A 67 2.80 5.17 -3.60
CA ALA A 67 1.87 5.80 -4.54
C ALA A 67 0.44 5.29 -4.34
N CYS A 68 -0.53 6.21 -4.42
CA CYS A 68 -1.95 5.89 -4.47
C CYS A 68 -2.41 5.96 -5.92
N VAL A 69 -3.04 4.89 -6.40
CA VAL A 69 -3.61 4.81 -7.75
C VAL A 69 -5.10 4.54 -7.61
N LEU A 70 -5.89 5.44 -8.19
CA LEU A 70 -7.33 5.30 -8.27
C LEU A 70 -7.69 4.30 -9.37
N VAL A 71 -8.59 3.37 -9.07
CA VAL A 71 -9.13 2.39 -10.02
C VAL A 71 -10.64 2.57 -10.07
N ALA A 72 -11.22 2.63 -11.27
CA ALA A 72 -12.67 2.77 -11.48
C ALA A 72 -13.44 1.49 -11.12
#